data_AF-R5PYQ4-F1
#
_entry.id   AF-R5PYQ4-F1
#
_cell.length_a   1.000
_cell.length_b   1.000
_cell.length_c   1.000
_cell.angle_alpha   90.00
_cell.angle_beta   90.00
_cell.angle_gamma   90.00
#
_symmetry.space_group_name_H-M   'P 1'
#
loop_
_entity.id
_entity.type
_entity.pdbx_description
1 polymer ?
#
loop_
_entity_poly.entity_id
_entity_poly.type
_entity_poly.pdbx_seq_one_letter_code
_entity_poly.pdbx_strand_id
1 'polypeptide(L)'
;MKLLHFLLSIPVLLITVSFAVSNSREMPFSLWPFPYEAVLPVSFAVLIMALLFFILGGAYAWVLSIPVRNERFQQAKKIKELSKKLADLEELSKNNGEKENA
;
A
#
# COMPACT_ATOMS: atom_id res chain seq x y z
N MET A 1 5.48 9.08 -1.10
CA MET A 1 5.14 8.65 0.28
C MET A 1 5.56 7.22 0.65
N LYS A 2 6.20 6.42 -0.23
CA LYS A 2 6.63 5.05 0.10
C LYS A 2 7.75 4.98 1.16
N LEU A 3 8.65 5.97 1.18
CA LEU A 3 9.73 6.03 2.17
C LEU A 3 9.21 6.24 3.60
N LEU A 4 8.15 7.03 3.78
CA LEU A 4 7.64 7.35 5.12
C LEU A 4 7.00 6.13 5.79
N HIS A 5 6.27 5.30 5.03
CA HIS A 5 5.78 4.01 5.52
C HIS A 5 6.92 3.04 5.85
N PHE A 6 7.94 2.97 4.99
CA PHE A 6 9.09 2.11 5.24
C PHE A 6 9.86 2.53 6.51
N LEU A 7 10.06 3.84 6.69
CA LEU A 7 10.75 4.41 7.83
C LEU A 7 9.99 4.22 9.15
N LEU A 8 8.65 4.13 9.13
CA LEU A 8 7.85 3.82 10.32
C LEU A 8 7.81 2.31 10.62
N SER A 9 7.82 1.47 9.58
CA SER A 9 7.71 0.01 9.72
C SER A 9 8.97 -0.65 10.28
N ILE A 10 10.17 -0.18 9.88
CA ILE A 10 11.44 -0.77 10.33
C ILE A 10 11.64 -0.65 11.85
N PRO A 11 11.46 0.53 12.48
CA PRO A 11 11.58 0.66 13.94
C PRO A 11 10.61 -0.23 14.68
N VAL A 12 9.35 -0.30 14.24
CA VAL A 12 8.32 -1.14 14.86
C VAL A 12 8.71 -2.62 14.77
N LEU A 13 9.21 -3.07 13.62
CA LEU A 13 9.70 -4.43 13.44
C LEU A 13 10.89 -4.72 14.36
N LEU A 14 11.87 -3.82 14.41
CA LEU A 14 13.06 -3.97 15.27
C LEU A 14 12.68 -4.03 16.75
N ILE A 15 11.78 -3.14 17.22
CA ILE A 15 11.28 -3.16 18.60
C ILE A 15 10.58 -4.49 18.90
N THR A 16 9.71 -4.93 17.99
CA THR A 16 8.95 -6.18 18.15
C THR A 16 9.88 -7.40 18.23
N VAL A 17 10.87 -7.48 17.34
CA VAL A 17 11.86 -8.58 17.33
C VAL A 17 12.76 -8.51 18.57
N SER A 18 13.27 -7.33 18.95
CA SER A 18 14.06 -7.17 20.18
C SER A 18 13.27 -7.56 21.42
N PHE A 19 12.01 -7.14 21.51
CA PHE A 19 11.13 -7.50 22.63
C PHE A 19 10.92 -9.02 22.70
N ALA A 20 10.65 -9.66 21.55
CA ALA A 20 10.47 -11.10 21.45
C ALA A 20 11.73 -11.86 21.86
N VAL A 21 12.90 -11.50 21.32
CA VAL A 21 14.17 -12.16 21.64
C VAL A 21 14.54 -11.95 23.11
N SER A 22 14.41 -10.73 23.62
CA SER A 22 14.77 -10.39 25.00
C SER A 22 13.84 -11.02 26.04
N ASN A 23 12.57 -11.28 25.69
CA ASN A 23 11.57 -11.86 26.58
C ASN A 23 11.20 -13.28 26.16
N SER A 24 12.20 -14.15 25.99
CA SER A 24 12.02 -15.56 25.63
C SER A 24 11.64 -16.47 26.82
N ARG A 25 10.90 -15.95 27.80
CA ARG A 25 10.42 -16.79 28.91
C ARG A 25 9.37 -17.78 28.39
N GLU A 26 9.56 -19.04 28.75
CA GLU A 26 8.60 -20.10 28.48
C GLU A 26 7.37 -19.91 29.35
N MET A 27 6.20 -19.82 28.72
CA MET A 27 4.92 -19.67 29.40
C MET A 27 3.96 -20.75 28.89
N PRO A 28 3.18 -21.40 29.78
CA PRO A 28 2.14 -22.31 29.33
C PRO A 28 1.05 -21.53 28.61
N PHE A 29 0.82 -21.85 27.34
CA PHE A 29 -0.29 -21.34 26.54
C PHE A 29 -1.38 -22.40 26.44
N SER A 30 -2.56 -22.07 26.97
CA SER A 30 -3.78 -22.86 26.80
C SER A 30 -4.53 -22.35 25.56
N LEU A 31 -4.71 -23.20 24.55
CA LEU A 31 -5.46 -22.85 23.34
C LEU A 31 -6.96 -23.08 23.54
N TRP A 32 -7.67 -22.15 24.18
CA TRP A 32 -9.13 -22.24 24.25
C TRP A 32 -9.76 -22.10 22.84
N PRO A 33 -10.77 -22.92 22.45
CA PRO A 33 -11.53 -23.91 23.24
C PRO A 33 -10.95 -25.34 23.21
N PHE A 34 -9.78 -25.56 22.64
CA PHE A 34 -9.14 -26.87 22.54
C PHE A 34 -8.42 -27.26 23.84
N PRO A 35 -8.37 -28.55 24.20
CA PRO A 35 -7.69 -29.03 25.42
C PRO A 35 -6.18 -29.23 25.19
N TYR A 36 -5.53 -28.30 24.49
CA TYR A 36 -4.09 -28.35 24.23
C TYR A 36 -3.35 -27.28 25.03
N GLU A 37 -2.34 -27.72 25.76
CA GLU A 37 -1.39 -26.87 26.46
C GLU A 37 -0.02 -26.98 25.79
N ALA A 38 0.51 -25.85 25.34
CA ALA A 38 1.84 -25.79 24.76
C ALA A 38 2.70 -24.84 25.59
N VAL A 39 3.83 -25.35 26.08
CA VAL A 39 4.85 -24.50 26.71
C VAL A 39 5.66 -23.89 25.57
N LEU A 40 5.41 -22.61 25.30
CA LEU A 40 6.07 -21.88 24.23
C LEU A 40 6.66 -20.58 24.81
N PRO A 41 7.79 -20.12 24.29
CA PRO A 41 8.28 -18.80 24.61
C PRO A 41 7.25 -17.72 24.22
N VAL A 42 7.10 -16.68 25.04
CA VAL A 42 6.21 -15.53 24.74
C VAL A 42 6.51 -14.89 23.38
N SER A 43 7.75 -15.01 22.90
CA SER A 43 8.17 -14.60 21.56
C SER A 43 7.31 -15.20 20.44
N PHE A 44 6.81 -16.43 20.58
CA PHE A 44 5.94 -17.05 19.58
C PHE A 44 4.61 -16.30 19.41
N ALA A 45 3.97 -15.93 20.52
CA ALA A 45 2.72 -15.18 20.49
C ALA A 45 2.93 -13.78 19.86
N VAL A 46 4.04 -13.12 20.21
CA VAL A 46 4.41 -11.82 19.65
C VAL A 46 4.66 -11.92 18.14
N LEU A 47 5.38 -12.95 17.68
CA LEU A 47 5.66 -13.16 16.26
C LEU A 47 4.38 -13.45 15.45
N ILE A 48 3.48 -14.29 15.98
CA ILE A 48 2.20 -14.58 15.32
C ILE A 48 1.37 -13.31 15.23
N MET A 49 1.29 -12.52 16.31
CA MET A 49 0.56 -11.26 16.31
C MET A 49 1.15 -10.28 15.30
N ALA A 50 2.49 -10.15 15.27
CA ALA A 50 3.19 -9.30 14.31
C ALA A 50 2.92 -9.73 12.86
N LEU A 51 2.93 -11.04 12.58
CA LEU A 51 2.60 -11.58 11.27
C LEU A 51 1.15 -11.24 10.87
N LEU A 52 0.20 -11.40 11.78
CA LEU A 52 -1.21 -11.04 11.54
C LEU A 52 -1.35 -9.55 11.23
N PHE A 53 -0.75 -8.67 12.02
CA PHE A 53 -0.76 -7.22 11.77
C PHE A 53 -0.09 -6.86 10.45
N PHE A 54 0.99 -7.54 10.07
CA PHE A 54 1.65 -7.33 8.79
C PHE A 54 0.73 -7.69 7.62
N ILE A 55 0.08 -8.86 7.67
CA ILE A 55 -0.87 -9.31 6.64
C ILE A 55 -2.06 -8.35 6.56
N LEU A 56 -2.66 -7.99 7.69
CA LEU A 56 -3.80 -7.06 7.75
C LEU A 56 -3.42 -5.68 7.23
N GLY A 57 -2.25 -5.16 7.62
CA GLY A 57 -1.73 -3.88 7.13
C GLY A 57 -1.46 -3.90 5.63
N GLY A 58 -0.88 -4.97 5.12
CA GLY A 58 -0.67 -5.17 3.68
C GLY A 58 -1.99 -5.26 2.89
N ALA A 59 -2.96 -6.02 3.42
CA ALA A 59 -4.29 -6.12 2.84
C ALA A 59 -5.02 -4.76 2.85
N TYR A 60 -4.96 -4.02 3.95
CA TYR A 60 -5.53 -2.67 4.06
C TYR A 60 -4.91 -1.71 3.04
N ALA A 61 -3.58 -1.69 2.94
CA ALA A 61 -2.87 -0.87 1.95
C ALA A 61 -3.23 -1.26 0.51
N TRP A 62 -3.44 -2.55 0.24
CA TRP A 62 -3.88 -3.02 -1.07
C TRP A 62 -5.30 -2.53 -1.39
N VAL A 63 -6.24 -2.65 -0.46
CA VAL A 63 -7.62 -2.16 -0.62
C VAL A 63 -7.66 -0.66 -0.88
N LEU A 64 -6.90 0.14 -0.13
CA LEU A 64 -6.81 1.60 -0.36
C LEU A 64 -6.20 1.96 -1.73
N SER A 65 -5.39 1.07 -2.30
CA SER A 65 -4.75 1.29 -3.60
C SER A 65 -5.64 0.95 -4.80
N ILE A 66 -6.78 0.27 -4.59
CA ILE A 66 -7.74 -0.09 -5.64
C ILE A 66 -8.34 1.16 -6.32
N PRO A 67 -8.95 2.13 -5.61
CA PRO A 67 -9.55 3.31 -6.25
C PRO A 67 -8.51 4.15 -6.98
N VAL A 68 -7.30 4.28 -6.42
CA VAL A 68 -6.19 5.04 -7.01
C VAL A 68 -5.76 4.48 -8.37
N ARG A 69 -5.83 3.16 -8.58
CA ARG A 69 -5.55 2.56 -9.90
C ARG A 69 -6.61 2.91 -10.93
N ASN A 70 -7.88 2.95 -10.54
CA ASN A 70 -8.98 3.28 -11.45
C ASN A 70 -8.96 4.77 -11.84
N GLU A 71 -8.71 5.64 -10.87
CA GLU A 71 -8.58 7.09 -11.11
C GLU A 71 -7.44 7.41 -12.08
N ARG A 72 -6.30 6.74 -11.97
CA ARG A 72 -5.16 6.91 -12.89
C ARG A 72 -5.53 6.55 -14.34
N PHE A 73 -6.30 5.49 -14.55
CA PHE A 73 -6.78 5.13 -15.88
C PHE A 73 -7.72 6.19 -16.46
N GLN A 74 -8.65 6.69 -15.65
CA GLN A 74 -9.59 7.73 -16.08
C GLN A 74 -8.88 9.06 -16.36
N GLN A 75 -7.90 9.42 -15.52
CA GLN A 75 -7.08 10.61 -15.73
C GLN A 75 -6.24 10.50 -17.00
N ALA A 76 -5.62 9.35 -17.27
CA ALA A 76 -4.86 9.12 -18.50
C ALA A 76 -5.75 9.24 -19.76
N LYS A 77 -6.98 8.73 -19.70
CA LYS A 77 -7.95 8.86 -20.80
C LYS A 77 -8.35 10.32 -21.03
N LYS A 78 -8.60 11.08 -19.95
CA LYS A 78 -8.90 12.52 -20.03
C LYS A 78 -7.73 13.29 -20.63
N ILE A 79 -6.50 13.05 -20.18
CA ILE A 79 -5.30 13.71 -20.72
C ILE A 79 -5.19 13.48 -22.24
N LYS A 80 -5.42 12.24 -22.71
CA LYS A 80 -5.38 11.90 -24.13
C LYS A 80 -6.47 12.60 -24.95
N GLU A 81 -7.67 12.75 -24.39
CA GLU A 81 -8.76 13.45 -25.04
C GLU A 81 -8.50 14.96 -25.13
N LEU A 82 -8.03 15.58 -24.04
CA LEU A 82 -7.66 16.99 -24.02
C LEU A 82 -6.50 17.27 -24.99
N SER A 83 -5.47 16.42 -25.03
CA SER A 83 -4.35 16.60 -25.97
C SER A 83 -4.80 16.52 -27.42
N LYS A 84 -5.77 15.65 -27.73
CA LYS A 84 -6.33 15.58 -29.09
C LYS A 84 -7.10 16.84 -29.46
N LYS A 85 -7.94 17.35 -28.57
CA LYS A 85 -8.68 18.61 -28.81
C LYS A 85 -7.74 19.80 -29.02
N LEU A 86 -6.61 19.85 -28.30
CA LEU A 86 -5.59 20.88 -28.51
C LEU A 86 -4.96 20.77 -29.90
N ALA A 87 -4.62 19.56 -30.36
CA ALA A 87 -4.08 19.33 -31.69
C ALA A 87 -5.07 19.72 -32.80
N ASP A 88 -6.34 19.32 -32.66
CA ASP A 88 -7.41 19.65 -33.61
C ASP A 88 -7.63 21.19 -33.69
N LEU A 89 -7.59 21.90 -32.55
CA LEU A 89 -7.72 23.36 -32.50
C LEU A 89 -6.51 24.08 -33.10
N GLU A 90 -5.30 23.58 -32.86
CA GLU A 90 -4.08 24.10 -33.46
C GLU A 90 -4.12 23.99 -34.98
N GLU A 91 -4.54 22.83 -35.50
CA GLU A 91 -4.72 22.60 -36.94
C GLU A 91 -5.78 23.53 -37.56
N LEU A 92 -6.91 23.74 -36.87
CA LEU A 92 -7.95 24.67 -37.31
C LEU A 92 -7.46 26.13 -37.32
N SER A 93 -6.71 26.55 -36.31
CA SER A 93 -6.13 27.90 -36.25
C SER A 93 -5.14 28.15 -37.39
N LYS A 94 -4.32 27.14 -37.71
CA LYS A 94 -3.32 27.20 -38.78
C LYS A 94 -3.98 27.28 -40.16
N ASN A 95 -4.99 26.45 -40.40
CA ASN A 95 -5.79 26.49 -41.63
C ASN A 95 -6.56 27.80 -41.80
N ASN A 96 -7.08 28.40 -40.72
CA ASN A 96 -7.76 29.70 -40.81
C ASN A 96 -6.76 30.84 -41.08
N GLY A 97 -5.56 30.81 -40.48
CA GLY A 97 -4.52 31.78 -40.77
C GLY A 97 -4.00 31.70 -42.22
N GLU A 98 -3.93 30.51 -42.81
CA GLU A 98 -3.59 30.36 -44.24
C GLU A 98 -4.67 30.91 -45.18
N LYS A 99 -5.94 30.85 -44.78
CA LYS A 99 -7.08 31.39 -45.55
C LYS A 99 -7.22 32.92 -45.46
N GLU A 100 -6.81 33.53 -44.35
CA GLU A 100 -6.82 35.00 -44.21
C GLU A 100 -5.65 35.69 -44.94
N ASN A 101 -4.57 34.95 -45.21
CA ASN A 101 -3.37 35.47 -45.88
C ASN A 101 -3.33 35.18 -47.40
N ALA A 102 -4.36 34.56 -47.97
CA ALA A 102 -4.52 34.25 -49.39
C ALA A 102 -5.57 35.16 -50.05
#